data_AF-A0A2V8C3T2-F1
#
_entry.id   AF-A0A2V8C3T2-F1
#
_cell.length_a   1.000
_cell.length_b   1.000
_cell.length_c   1.000
_cell.angle_alpha   90.00
_cell.angle_beta   90.00
_cell.angle_gamma   90.00
#
_symmetry.space_group_name_H-M   'P 1'
#
loop_
_entity.id
_entity.type
_entity.pdbx_description
1 polymer ?
#
loop_
_entity_poly.entity_id
_entity_poly.type
_entity_poly.pdbx_seq_one_letter_code
_entity_poly.pdbx_strand_id
1 'polypeptide(L)'
;RAHVAFSTVNDVLNELEKVHNRRKALVYVSDGYDFNPFQDSRLGLMDPNSPFAQNEFARSQNQINAQNSDGSASTPDPFSSQQKQNEEFADADLARELGELTRTANRANVTMYTIDPRGLVGMGDIDDQVDPQQWNEFVRKSQDSLRVIAEETGGIAVVNQNDFSRALKRIDAETSDYYVLGYYSKNPDPTKRRRQITVKVNRPSASVWSRKEYVLKPPPAPVSSKKQ
;
A
#
# COMPACT_ATOMS: atom_id res chain seq x y z
N ARG A 1 -14.17 -2.15 0.62
CA ARG A 1 -13.63 -3.52 0.43
C ARG A 1 -12.25 -3.70 1.06
N ALA A 2 -11.34 -2.75 0.87
CA ALA A 2 -9.99 -2.84 1.41
C ALA A 2 -9.89 -2.95 2.94
N HIS A 3 -10.65 -2.15 3.70
CA HIS A 3 -10.67 -2.25 5.17
C HIS A 3 -11.00 -3.66 5.68
N VAL A 4 -11.92 -4.37 5.01
CA VAL A 4 -12.31 -5.75 5.38
C VAL A 4 -11.16 -6.72 5.09
N ALA A 5 -10.46 -6.52 3.98
CA ALA A 5 -9.28 -7.32 3.66
C ALA A 5 -8.18 -7.10 4.71
N PHE A 6 -7.91 -5.85 5.09
CA PHE A 6 -6.91 -5.55 6.12
C PHE A 6 -7.31 -6.04 7.51
N SER A 7 -8.59 -5.94 7.91
CA SER A 7 -9.05 -6.52 9.17
C SER A 7 -8.84 -8.04 9.19
N THR A 8 -9.18 -8.71 8.08
CA THR A 8 -8.98 -10.16 7.94
C THR A 8 -7.51 -10.55 8.04
N VAL A 9 -6.61 -9.80 7.37
CA VAL A 9 -5.17 -10.06 7.47
C VAL A 9 -4.67 -9.79 8.90
N ASN A 10 -5.13 -8.73 9.56
CA ASN A 10 -4.77 -8.45 10.95
C ASN A 10 -5.20 -9.59 11.89
N ASP A 11 -6.38 -10.18 11.70
CA ASP A 11 -6.82 -11.33 12.47
C ASP A 11 -5.89 -12.54 12.26
N VAL A 12 -5.51 -12.82 11.01
CA VAL A 12 -4.51 -13.85 10.70
C VAL A 12 -3.17 -13.54 11.37
N LEU A 13 -2.70 -12.29 11.34
CA LEU A 13 -1.45 -11.89 11.98
C LEU A 13 -1.50 -12.04 13.51
N ASN A 14 -2.65 -11.76 14.13
CA ASN A 14 -2.86 -11.96 15.57
C ASN A 14 -2.81 -13.44 15.95
N GLU A 15 -3.38 -14.33 15.14
CA GLU A 15 -3.26 -15.77 15.33
C GLU A 15 -1.82 -16.25 15.11
N LEU A 16 -1.16 -15.74 14.08
CA LEU A 16 0.25 -16.04 13.83
C LEU A 16 1.14 -15.56 14.97
N GLU A 17 0.85 -14.43 15.63
CA GLU A 17 1.63 -13.93 16.77
C GLU A 17 1.74 -14.97 17.91
N LYS A 18 0.71 -15.80 18.11
CA LYS A 18 0.69 -16.89 19.10
C LYS A 18 1.74 -17.98 18.81
N VAL A 19 2.17 -18.11 17.56
CA VAL A 19 3.23 -19.06 17.17
C VAL A 19 4.59 -18.43 17.43
N HIS A 20 5.20 -18.79 18.55
CA HIS A 20 6.47 -18.22 19.01
C HIS A 20 7.71 -18.89 18.39
N ASN A 21 8.87 -18.24 18.57
CA ASN A 21 10.21 -18.77 18.29
C ASN A 21 10.51 -19.21 16.85
N ARG A 22 9.74 -18.73 15.87
CA ARG A 22 10.03 -18.98 14.45
C ARG A 22 9.63 -17.81 13.57
N ARG A 23 10.36 -17.63 12.46
CA ARG A 23 9.93 -16.78 11.35
C ARG A 23 8.71 -17.44 10.69
N LYS A 24 7.75 -16.62 10.27
CA LYS A 24 6.56 -17.05 9.54
C LYS A 24 6.52 -16.37 8.18
N ALA A 25 6.14 -17.11 7.17
CA ALA A 25 5.95 -16.61 5.81
C ALA A 25 4.45 -16.56 5.53
N LEU A 26 3.97 -15.42 5.05
CA LEU A 26 2.58 -15.25 4.60
C LEU A 26 2.60 -14.88 3.12
N VAL A 27 2.08 -15.75 2.27
CA VAL A 27 1.85 -15.44 0.86
C VAL A 27 0.51 -14.72 0.75
N TYR A 28 0.54 -13.52 0.20
CA TYR A 28 -0.59 -12.61 0.13
C TYR A 28 -0.94 -12.32 -1.33
N VAL A 29 -2.02 -12.93 -1.82
CA VAL A 29 -2.49 -12.76 -3.20
C VAL A 29 -3.58 -11.68 -3.21
N SER A 30 -3.35 -10.61 -3.96
CA SER A 30 -4.27 -9.47 -4.05
C SER A 30 -3.91 -8.59 -5.24
N ASP A 31 -4.90 -7.94 -5.84
CA ASP A 31 -4.69 -6.93 -6.89
C ASP A 31 -4.12 -5.61 -6.32
N GLY A 32 -3.97 -5.52 -5.00
CA GLY A 32 -3.52 -4.31 -4.31
C GLY A 32 -4.68 -3.37 -3.96
N TYR A 33 -4.31 -2.19 -3.48
CA TYR A 33 -5.25 -1.26 -2.88
C TYR A 33 -5.09 0.15 -3.44
N ASP A 34 -6.24 0.78 -3.72
CA ASP A 34 -6.38 2.21 -3.97
C ASP A 34 -7.62 2.66 -3.18
N PHE A 35 -7.46 3.71 -2.37
CA PHE A 35 -8.53 4.22 -1.49
C PHE A 35 -9.28 5.40 -2.13
N ASN A 36 -8.91 5.76 -3.37
CA ASN A 36 -9.58 6.85 -4.07
C ASN A 36 -11.11 6.60 -4.12
N PRO A 37 -11.92 7.51 -3.56
CA PRO A 37 -13.36 7.31 -3.42
C PRO A 37 -14.14 7.32 -4.74
N PHE A 38 -13.47 7.61 -5.88
CA PHE A 38 -14.10 7.70 -7.20
C PHE A 38 -13.69 6.56 -8.15
N GLN A 39 -13.31 5.40 -7.60
CA GLN A 39 -12.87 4.25 -8.39
C GLN A 39 -13.93 3.77 -9.40
N ASP A 40 -15.20 3.66 -9.00
CA ASP A 40 -16.30 3.16 -9.86
C ASP A 40 -16.67 4.14 -10.99
N SER A 41 -16.58 5.43 -10.69
CA SER A 41 -16.72 6.52 -11.66
C SER A 41 -15.69 6.44 -12.78
N ARG A 42 -14.49 5.87 -12.54
CA ARG A 42 -13.40 5.84 -13.51
C ARG A 42 -13.36 4.58 -14.37
N LEU A 43 -14.01 3.48 -13.98
CA LEU A 43 -14.07 2.23 -14.76
C LEU A 43 -15.09 2.27 -15.92
N GLY A 44 -15.53 3.46 -16.36
CA GLY A 44 -16.51 3.60 -17.45
C GLY A 44 -17.94 3.23 -17.07
N LEU A 45 -18.22 2.95 -15.79
CA LEU A 45 -19.58 2.69 -15.27
C LEU A 45 -20.39 3.98 -14.99
N MET A 46 -19.98 5.13 -15.53
CA MET A 46 -20.70 6.37 -15.29
C MET A 46 -22.02 6.45 -16.06
N ASP A 47 -23.07 6.74 -15.31
CA ASP A 47 -24.22 7.50 -15.82
C ASP A 47 -23.69 8.86 -16.36
N PRO A 48 -23.97 9.21 -17.64
CA PRO A 48 -23.62 10.50 -18.21
C PRO A 48 -24.09 11.72 -17.39
N ASN A 49 -25.07 11.53 -16.49
CA ASN A 49 -25.56 12.57 -15.59
C ASN A 49 -24.84 12.64 -14.23
N SER A 50 -23.77 11.87 -14.04
CA SER A 50 -23.01 11.94 -12.79
C SER A 50 -22.33 13.31 -12.62
N PRO A 51 -22.25 13.83 -11.38
CA PRO A 51 -21.56 15.09 -11.10
C PRO A 51 -20.08 15.08 -11.50
N PHE A 52 -19.48 13.91 -11.71
CA PHE A 52 -18.09 13.75 -12.09
C PHE A 52 -17.88 13.94 -13.60
N ALA A 53 -18.69 13.32 -14.47
CA ALA A 53 -18.63 13.50 -15.92
C ALA A 53 -18.89 14.95 -16.33
N GLN A 54 -19.85 15.61 -15.67
CA GLN A 54 -20.16 17.03 -15.90
C GLN A 54 -18.99 17.95 -15.54
N ASN A 55 -18.23 17.62 -14.49
CA ASN A 55 -17.06 18.39 -14.09
C ASN A 55 -15.86 18.18 -15.01
N GLU A 56 -15.65 16.98 -15.52
CA GLU A 56 -14.61 16.73 -16.51
C GLU A 56 -14.91 17.44 -17.85
N PHE A 57 -16.18 17.42 -18.27
CA PHE A 57 -16.65 18.19 -19.41
C PHE A 57 -16.52 19.71 -19.21
N ALA A 58 -16.87 20.22 -18.03
CA ALA A 58 -16.70 21.63 -17.68
C ALA A 58 -15.22 22.05 -17.65
N ARG A 59 -14.31 21.18 -17.19
CA ARG A 59 -12.85 21.42 -17.24
C ARG A 59 -12.35 21.48 -18.69
N SER A 60 -12.76 20.54 -19.53
CA SER A 60 -12.44 20.54 -20.96
C SER A 60 -12.90 21.85 -21.62
N GLN A 61 -14.14 22.26 -21.37
CA GLN A 61 -14.70 23.49 -21.93
C GLN A 61 -14.01 24.75 -21.40
N ASN A 62 -13.68 24.80 -20.11
CA ASN A 62 -12.94 25.92 -19.51
C ASN A 62 -11.50 26.01 -20.02
N GLN A 63 -10.85 24.89 -20.30
CA GLN A 63 -9.50 24.86 -20.87
C GLN A 63 -9.49 25.32 -22.34
N ILE A 64 -10.55 24.99 -23.10
CA ILE A 64 -10.75 25.48 -24.48
C ILE A 64 -11.03 26.99 -24.48
N ASN A 65 -11.82 27.50 -23.52
CA ASN A 65 -12.07 28.93 -23.38
C ASN A 65 -10.83 29.72 -22.90
N ALA A 66 -10.00 29.14 -22.04
CA ALA A 66 -8.77 29.76 -21.55
C ALA A 66 -7.70 29.93 -22.65
N GLN A 67 -7.71 29.08 -23.69
CA GLN A 67 -6.84 29.24 -24.86
C GLN A 67 -7.27 30.40 -25.78
N ASN A 68 -8.51 30.87 -25.67
CA ASN A 68 -9.07 31.94 -26.50
C ASN A 68 -9.14 33.31 -25.79
N SER A 69 -8.81 33.38 -24.50
CA SER A 69 -8.89 34.62 -23.70
C SER A 69 -7.52 35.15 -23.30
N ASP A 70 -7.25 36.41 -23.66
CA ASP A 70 -6.07 37.19 -23.29
C ASP A 70 -5.95 37.35 -21.76
N GLY A 71 -5.04 36.61 -21.15
CA GLY A 71 -4.44 36.91 -19.84
C GLY A 71 -5.32 36.85 -18.58
N SER A 72 -6.59 36.47 -18.65
CA SER A 72 -7.45 36.39 -17.46
C SER A 72 -7.14 35.13 -16.64
N ALA A 73 -6.58 35.32 -15.45
CA ALA A 73 -6.16 34.27 -14.52
C ALA A 73 -7.23 33.18 -14.34
N SER A 74 -6.83 31.92 -14.61
CA SER A 74 -7.61 30.74 -14.31
C SER A 74 -7.93 30.70 -12.81
N THR A 75 -9.14 31.10 -12.44
CA THR A 75 -9.62 30.95 -11.07
C THR A 75 -9.71 29.45 -10.80
N PRO A 76 -9.00 28.91 -9.79
CA PRO A 76 -9.10 27.49 -9.46
C PRO A 76 -10.55 27.16 -9.15
N ASP A 77 -11.15 26.29 -9.95
CA ASP A 77 -12.52 25.81 -9.73
C ASP A 77 -12.60 25.17 -8.32
N PRO A 78 -13.44 25.68 -7.40
CA PRO A 78 -13.57 25.17 -6.04
C PRO A 78 -13.85 23.66 -5.97
N PHE A 79 -14.44 23.09 -7.02
CA PHE A 79 -14.69 21.65 -7.08
C PHE A 79 -13.42 20.84 -7.36
N SER A 80 -12.47 21.41 -8.13
CA SER A 80 -11.20 20.76 -8.45
C SER A 80 -10.24 20.72 -7.26
N SER A 81 -10.24 21.76 -6.43
CA SER A 81 -9.49 21.78 -5.17
C SER A 81 -10.08 20.79 -4.16
N GLN A 82 -11.40 20.69 -4.08
CA GLN A 82 -12.07 19.73 -3.20
C GLN A 82 -11.75 18.27 -3.57
N GLN A 83 -11.72 17.96 -4.88
CA GLN A 83 -11.40 16.62 -5.35
C GLN A 83 -9.95 16.22 -5.01
N LYS A 84 -8.98 17.11 -5.27
CA LYS A 84 -7.57 16.87 -4.90
C LYS A 84 -7.40 16.64 -3.40
N GLN A 85 -8.13 17.40 -2.59
CA GLN A 85 -8.10 17.25 -1.15
C GLN A 85 -8.63 15.88 -0.71
N ASN A 86 -9.73 15.41 -1.31
CA ASN A 86 -10.29 14.08 -1.01
C ASN A 86 -9.34 12.94 -1.42
N GLU A 87 -8.64 13.08 -2.55
CA GLU A 87 -7.63 12.12 -2.99
C GLU A 87 -6.43 12.07 -2.03
N GLU A 88 -5.95 13.23 -1.57
CA GLU A 88 -4.87 13.30 -0.58
C GLU A 88 -5.24 12.64 0.74
N PHE A 89 -6.48 12.83 1.22
CA PHE A 89 -6.98 12.15 2.41
C PHE A 89 -7.04 10.63 2.22
N ALA A 90 -7.52 10.16 1.06
CA ALA A 90 -7.57 8.74 0.74
C ALA A 90 -6.17 8.10 0.69
N ASP A 91 -5.21 8.77 0.06
CA ASP A 91 -3.81 8.32 0.00
C ASP A 91 -3.19 8.28 1.41
N ALA A 92 -3.47 9.28 2.25
CA ALA A 92 -3.01 9.31 3.64
C ALA A 92 -3.61 8.17 4.48
N ASP A 93 -4.90 7.86 4.30
CA ASP A 93 -5.56 6.75 4.96
C ASP A 93 -4.98 5.40 4.54
N LEU A 94 -4.76 5.19 3.24
CA LEU A 94 -4.10 3.99 2.74
C LEU A 94 -2.69 3.84 3.34
N ALA A 95 -1.89 4.91 3.31
CA ALA A 95 -0.54 4.90 3.87
C ALA A 95 -0.54 4.57 5.38
N ARG A 96 -1.52 5.09 6.12
CA ARG A 96 -1.71 4.76 7.54
C ARG A 96 -2.00 3.27 7.74
N GLU A 97 -2.94 2.70 6.99
CA GLU A 97 -3.32 1.29 7.12
C GLU A 97 -2.20 0.33 6.69
N LEU A 98 -1.50 0.61 5.59
CA LEU A 98 -0.32 -0.16 5.18
C LEU A 98 0.75 -0.11 6.27
N GLY A 99 0.98 1.06 6.86
CA GLY A 99 1.89 1.22 7.99
C GLY A 99 1.47 0.39 9.21
N GLU A 100 0.19 0.36 9.56
CA GLU A 100 -0.31 -0.43 10.68
C GLU A 100 -0.20 -1.93 10.43
N LEU A 101 -0.55 -2.38 9.23
CA LEU A 101 -0.45 -3.78 8.81
C LEU A 101 0.99 -4.29 8.88
N THR A 102 1.93 -3.57 8.26
CA THR A 102 3.36 -3.92 8.22
C THR A 102 3.98 -3.95 9.62
N ARG A 103 3.62 -3.00 10.49
CA ARG A 103 4.04 -3.01 11.90
C ARG A 103 3.49 -4.21 12.67
N THR A 104 2.24 -4.59 12.42
CA THR A 104 1.60 -5.76 13.03
C THR A 104 2.28 -7.05 12.57
N ALA A 105 2.54 -7.19 11.27
CA ALA A 105 3.26 -8.33 10.71
C ALA A 105 4.68 -8.45 11.29
N ASN A 106 5.42 -7.34 11.36
CA ASN A 106 6.77 -7.29 11.93
C ASN A 106 6.79 -7.69 13.41
N ARG A 107 5.81 -7.24 14.19
CA ARG A 107 5.64 -7.64 15.60
C ARG A 107 5.33 -9.12 15.73
N ALA A 108 4.49 -9.66 14.85
CA ALA A 108 4.17 -11.07 14.80
C ALA A 108 5.32 -11.92 14.22
N ASN A 109 6.47 -11.36 13.85
CA ASN A 109 7.58 -12.07 13.21
C ASN A 109 7.17 -12.74 11.87
N VAL A 110 6.22 -12.11 11.16
CA VAL A 110 5.72 -12.53 9.85
C VAL A 110 6.39 -11.71 8.75
N THR A 111 6.90 -12.38 7.73
CA THR A 111 7.30 -11.76 6.46
C THR A 111 6.20 -12.01 5.43
N MET A 112 5.77 -10.96 4.75
CA MET A 112 4.73 -11.03 3.73
C MET A 112 5.33 -11.05 2.32
N TYR A 113 4.85 -11.96 1.49
CA TYR A 113 5.18 -12.05 0.07
C TYR A 113 3.92 -11.72 -0.71
N THR A 114 3.93 -10.63 -1.46
CA THR A 114 2.73 -10.17 -2.17
C THR A 114 2.74 -10.67 -3.61
N ILE A 115 1.59 -11.09 -4.12
CA ILE A 115 1.41 -11.57 -5.49
C ILE A 115 0.22 -10.85 -6.10
N ASP A 116 0.47 -10.09 -7.17
CA ASP A 116 -0.56 -9.51 -8.02
C ASP A 116 -0.96 -10.54 -9.09
N PRO A 117 -2.15 -11.14 -9.00
CA PRO A 117 -2.58 -12.17 -9.92
C PRO A 117 -2.89 -11.61 -11.32
N ARG A 118 -3.00 -10.27 -11.49
CA ARG A 118 -3.23 -9.64 -12.80
C ARG A 118 -2.06 -9.84 -13.76
N GLY A 119 -0.87 -10.20 -13.26
CA GLY A 119 0.30 -10.45 -14.08
C GLY A 119 0.91 -9.17 -14.68
N LEU A 120 1.39 -9.24 -15.92
CA LEU A 120 1.83 -8.08 -16.69
C LEU A 120 0.60 -7.28 -17.11
N VAL A 121 0.37 -6.14 -16.46
CA VAL A 121 -0.76 -5.27 -16.77
C VAL A 121 -0.31 -4.27 -17.84
N GLY A 122 -0.90 -4.40 -19.04
CA GLY A 122 -0.71 -3.47 -20.15
C GLY A 122 -1.70 -2.30 -20.12
N MET A 123 -1.77 -1.56 -21.23
CA MET A 123 -2.89 -0.66 -21.49
C MET A 123 -4.20 -1.46 -21.43
N GLY A 124 -5.22 -0.88 -20.79
CA GLY A 124 -6.58 -1.45 -20.76
C GLY A 124 -7.12 -1.64 -22.17
N ASP A 125 -8.16 -2.48 -22.30
CA ASP A 125 -8.80 -2.72 -23.58
C ASP A 125 -9.38 -1.38 -24.12
N ILE A 126 -9.23 -1.14 -25.43
CA ILE A 126 -9.57 0.16 -26.05
C ILE A 126 -11.09 0.45 -25.97
N ASP A 127 -11.90 -0.57 -25.68
CA ASP A 127 -13.36 -0.50 -25.66
C ASP A 127 -13.93 0.11 -24.36
N ASP A 128 -13.12 0.23 -23.31
CA ASP A 128 -13.51 0.88 -22.06
C ASP A 128 -13.30 2.40 -22.19
N GLN A 129 -14.33 3.20 -21.88
CA GLN A 129 -14.27 4.68 -21.85
C GLN A 129 -13.48 5.20 -20.63
N VAL A 130 -12.27 4.68 -20.41
CA VAL A 130 -11.43 4.97 -19.26
C VAL A 130 -10.25 5.82 -19.74
N ASP A 131 -9.99 6.95 -19.06
CA ASP A 131 -8.80 7.76 -19.33
C ASP A 131 -7.52 6.92 -19.10
N PRO A 132 -6.66 6.75 -20.12
CA PRO A 132 -5.44 5.95 -20.00
C PRO A 132 -4.49 6.44 -18.91
N GLN A 133 -4.45 7.74 -18.60
CA GLN A 133 -3.56 8.25 -17.55
C GLN A 133 -4.02 7.80 -16.16
N GLN A 134 -5.32 7.95 -15.88
CA GLN A 134 -5.92 7.54 -14.61
C GLN A 134 -5.87 6.03 -14.40
N TRP A 135 -6.07 5.23 -15.45
CA TRP A 135 -5.92 3.78 -15.38
C TRP A 135 -4.49 3.38 -14.98
N ASN A 136 -3.50 3.97 -15.65
CA ASN A 136 -2.09 3.69 -15.35
C ASN A 136 -1.74 4.09 -13.91
N GLU A 137 -2.29 5.20 -13.41
CA GLU A 137 -2.11 5.62 -12.02
C GLU A 137 -2.71 4.60 -11.04
N PHE A 138 -3.95 4.16 -11.27
CA PHE A 138 -4.61 3.13 -10.45
C PHE A 138 -3.80 1.81 -10.40
N VAL A 139 -3.34 1.33 -11.55
CA VAL A 139 -2.50 0.12 -11.62
C VAL A 139 -1.20 0.32 -10.85
N ARG A 140 -0.55 1.47 -10.99
CA ARG A 140 0.67 1.80 -10.24
C ARG A 140 0.42 1.85 -8.73
N LYS A 141 -0.57 2.61 -8.26
CA LYS A 141 -0.92 2.75 -6.84
C LYS A 141 -1.23 1.39 -6.20
N SER A 142 -2.07 0.59 -6.88
CA SER A 142 -2.41 -0.74 -6.40
C SER A 142 -1.19 -1.66 -6.30
N GLN A 143 -0.30 -1.68 -7.31
CA GLN A 143 0.95 -2.44 -7.24
C GLN A 143 1.93 -1.92 -6.18
N ASP A 144 2.03 -0.60 -6.00
CA ASP A 144 2.90 0.01 -5.00
C ASP A 144 2.46 -0.34 -3.58
N SER A 145 1.15 -0.46 -3.32
CA SER A 145 0.66 -0.95 -2.03
C SER A 145 1.20 -2.35 -1.69
N LEU A 146 1.29 -3.24 -2.68
CA LEU A 146 1.83 -4.59 -2.52
C LEU A 146 3.35 -4.58 -2.32
N ARG A 147 4.06 -3.67 -3.01
CA ARG A 147 5.50 -3.46 -2.82
C ARG A 147 5.81 -3.00 -1.40
N VAL A 148 5.07 -2.02 -0.89
CA VAL A 148 5.22 -1.52 0.48
C VAL A 148 5.03 -2.63 1.50
N ILE A 149 3.95 -3.43 1.38
CA ILE A 149 3.70 -4.54 2.32
C ILE A 149 4.85 -5.55 2.35
N ALA A 150 5.31 -5.97 1.17
CA ALA A 150 6.38 -6.96 1.08
C ALA A 150 7.70 -6.38 1.60
N GLU A 151 8.13 -5.22 1.12
CA GLU A 151 9.43 -4.65 1.46
C GLU A 151 9.55 -4.26 2.93
N GLU A 152 8.51 -3.67 3.52
CA GLU A 152 8.54 -3.26 4.93
C GLU A 152 8.57 -4.47 5.89
N THR A 153 8.09 -5.63 5.44
CA THR A 153 8.13 -6.89 6.20
C THR A 153 9.33 -7.79 5.85
N GLY A 154 10.17 -7.33 4.92
CA GLY A 154 11.38 -8.02 4.48
C GLY A 154 11.14 -9.17 3.50
N GLY A 155 10.03 -9.16 2.77
CA GLY A 155 9.69 -10.10 1.72
C GLY A 155 9.82 -9.50 0.32
N ILE A 156 9.24 -10.18 -0.67
CA ILE A 156 9.31 -9.82 -2.09
C ILE A 156 7.90 -9.64 -2.66
N ALA A 157 7.72 -8.57 -3.45
CA ALA A 157 6.51 -8.34 -4.22
C ALA A 157 6.64 -8.90 -5.64
N VAL A 158 5.64 -9.68 -6.04
CA VAL A 158 5.47 -10.27 -7.37
C VAL A 158 4.39 -9.47 -8.06
N VAL A 159 4.80 -8.39 -8.72
CA VAL A 159 3.91 -7.42 -9.37
C VAL A 159 4.36 -7.18 -10.80
N ASN A 160 3.41 -6.95 -11.71
CA ASN A 160 3.68 -6.63 -13.10
C ASN A 160 4.57 -7.64 -13.86
N GLN A 161 4.35 -8.94 -13.66
CA GLN A 161 5.14 -10.00 -14.32
C GLN A 161 4.31 -11.25 -14.61
N ASN A 162 4.64 -11.95 -15.70
CA ASN A 162 3.95 -13.18 -16.13
C ASN A 162 4.65 -14.47 -15.72
N ASP A 163 5.90 -14.40 -15.23
CA ASP A 163 6.66 -15.58 -14.80
C ASP A 163 6.43 -15.88 -13.31
N PHE A 164 5.22 -16.32 -12.98
CA PHE A 164 4.86 -16.71 -11.61
C PHE A 164 5.64 -17.95 -11.14
N SER A 165 6.05 -18.83 -12.06
CA SER A 165 6.84 -20.01 -11.73
C SER A 165 8.21 -19.62 -11.16
N ARG A 166 8.90 -18.67 -11.80
CA ARG A 166 10.16 -18.11 -11.28
C ARG A 166 9.95 -17.37 -9.97
N ALA A 167 8.86 -16.62 -9.87
CA ALA A 167 8.55 -15.86 -8.66
C ALA A 167 8.31 -16.76 -7.45
N LEU A 168 7.51 -17.82 -7.61
CA LEU A 168 7.24 -18.79 -6.54
C LEU A 168 8.50 -19.56 -6.15
N LYS A 169 9.35 -19.96 -7.11
CA LYS A 169 10.67 -20.57 -6.80
C LYS A 169 11.56 -19.63 -6.00
N ARG A 170 11.52 -18.33 -6.28
CA ARG A 170 12.28 -17.33 -5.52
C ARG A 170 11.74 -17.16 -4.10
N ILE A 171 10.42 -17.16 -3.91
CA ILE A 171 9.79 -17.12 -2.59
C ILE A 171 10.19 -18.37 -1.79
N ASP A 172 10.07 -19.55 -2.39
CA ASP A 172 10.49 -20.83 -1.80
C ASP A 172 11.95 -20.79 -1.33
N ALA A 173 12.86 -20.31 -2.19
CA ALA A 173 14.27 -20.18 -1.87
C ALA A 173 14.54 -19.26 -0.65
N GLU A 174 13.91 -18.08 -0.54
CA GLU A 174 14.15 -17.20 0.63
C GLU A 174 13.39 -17.64 1.88
N THR A 175 12.30 -18.41 1.74
CA THR A 175 11.69 -19.09 2.90
C THR A 175 12.55 -20.24 3.43
N SER A 176 13.39 -20.85 2.59
CA SER A 176 14.23 -21.99 2.94
C SER A 176 15.58 -21.56 3.54
N ASP A 177 16.27 -20.64 2.88
CA ASP A 177 17.61 -20.19 3.28
C ASP A 177 17.57 -18.76 3.84
N TYR A 178 17.53 -18.64 5.17
CA TYR A 178 17.48 -17.34 5.84
C TYR A 178 18.39 -17.27 7.07
N TYR A 179 18.80 -16.04 7.40
CA TYR A 179 19.53 -15.74 8.62
C TYR A 179 18.63 -14.99 9.61
N VAL A 180 18.64 -15.41 10.88
CA VAL A 180 17.99 -14.68 11.97
C VAL A 180 19.06 -13.96 12.77
N LEU A 181 18.98 -12.63 12.78
CA LEU A 181 19.90 -11.77 13.52
C LEU A 181 19.20 -11.22 14.76
N GLY A 182 19.75 -11.53 15.93
CA GLY A 182 19.34 -10.93 17.20
C GLY A 182 20.17 -9.68 17.48
N TYR A 183 19.51 -8.58 17.87
CA TYR A 183 20.21 -7.40 18.36
C TYR A 183 19.41 -6.73 19.47
N TYR A 184 20.13 -6.02 20.35
CA TYR A 184 19.52 -5.19 21.38
C TYR A 184 19.73 -3.72 21.04
N SER A 185 18.67 -2.93 21.12
CA SER A 185 18.80 -1.49 20.97
C SER A 185 19.54 -0.91 22.15
N LYS A 186 20.53 -0.05 21.88
CA LYS A 186 21.20 0.75 22.91
C LYS A 186 20.38 1.97 23.35
N ASN A 187 19.21 2.22 22.74
CA ASN A 187 18.35 3.34 23.10
C ASN A 187 17.46 2.97 24.29
N PRO A 188 17.66 3.56 25.48
CA PRO A 188 16.86 3.25 26.67
C PRO A 188 15.50 3.97 26.66
N ASP A 189 15.28 4.96 25.79
CA ASP A 189 14.08 5.78 25.77
C ASP A 189 12.85 4.96 25.31
N PRO A 190 11.86 4.73 26.19
CA PRO A 190 10.66 3.99 25.85
C PRO A 190 9.67 4.81 25.02
N THR A 191 9.81 6.14 24.97
CA THR A 191 8.94 7.03 24.18
C THR A 191 9.24 6.94 22.68
N LYS A 192 10.51 6.66 22.32
CA LYS A 192 10.95 6.36 20.96
C LYS A 192 10.64 4.91 20.58
N ARG A 193 9.34 4.65 20.37
CA ARG A 193 8.80 3.32 20.11
C ARG A 193 9.13 2.78 18.73
N ARG A 194 9.17 3.64 17.70
CA ARG A 194 9.55 3.27 16.33
C ARG A 194 11.06 3.29 16.20
N ARG A 195 11.62 2.20 15.67
CA ARG A 195 13.06 2.01 15.56
C ARG A 195 13.38 1.41 14.19
N GLN A 196 14.18 2.14 13.42
CA GLN A 196 14.62 1.72 12.10
C GLN A 196 15.74 0.69 12.18
N ILE A 197 15.79 -0.17 11.18
CA ILE A 197 16.75 -1.26 11.00
C ILE A 197 17.38 -1.06 9.62
N THR A 198 18.71 -1.06 9.58
CA THR A 198 19.47 -1.09 8.33
C THR A 198 20.47 -2.22 8.41
N VAL A 199 20.38 -3.15 7.46
CA VAL A 199 21.33 -4.26 7.31
C VAL A 199 22.29 -3.90 6.18
N LYS A 200 23.59 -3.97 6.47
CA LYS A 200 24.66 -3.76 5.48
C LYS A 200 25.47 -5.04 5.35
N VAL A 201 25.79 -5.42 4.11
CA VAL A 201 26.58 -6.60 3.80
C VAL A 201 27.82 -6.21 3.00
N ASN A 202 28.92 -6.90 3.23
CA ASN A 202 30.20 -6.64 2.55
C ASN A 202 30.36 -7.46 1.24
N ARG A 203 29.31 -8.14 0.77
CA ARG A 203 29.34 -8.98 -0.43
C ARG A 203 28.91 -8.14 -1.65
N PRO A 204 29.78 -7.92 -2.66
CA PRO A 204 29.54 -6.95 -3.74
C PRO A 204 28.31 -7.21 -4.64
N SER A 205 27.76 -8.43 -4.64
CA SER A 205 26.62 -8.84 -5.46
C SER A 205 25.43 -9.36 -4.66
N ALA A 206 25.41 -9.14 -3.34
CA ALA A 206 24.32 -9.57 -2.50
C ALA A 206 23.22 -8.51 -2.43
N SER A 207 21.98 -8.93 -2.70
CA SER A 207 20.78 -8.16 -2.35
C SER A 207 20.27 -8.63 -0.99
N VAL A 208 19.89 -7.69 -0.14
CA VAL A 208 19.41 -7.98 1.22
C VAL A 208 17.97 -7.54 1.34
N TRP A 209 17.11 -8.47 1.73
CA TRP A 209 15.75 -8.18 2.18
C TRP A 209 15.71 -8.36 3.70
N SER A 210 15.24 -7.32 4.37
CA SER A 210 15.15 -7.30 5.82
C SER A 210 14.03 -6.38 6.25
N ARG A 211 13.45 -6.65 7.41
CA ARG A 211 12.50 -5.72 8.04
C ARG A 211 13.18 -4.37 8.24
N LYS A 212 12.52 -3.30 7.81
CA LYS A 212 13.08 -1.94 7.86
C LYS A 212 12.83 -1.25 9.20
N GLU A 213 11.85 -1.70 9.98
CA GLU A 213 11.58 -1.17 11.31
C GLU A 213 10.86 -2.17 12.23
N TYR A 214 10.86 -1.84 13.51
CA TYR A 214 9.95 -2.43 14.49
C TYR A 214 9.41 -1.35 15.43
N VAL A 215 8.25 -1.65 16.02
CA VAL A 215 7.60 -0.75 16.98
C VAL A 215 7.32 -1.49 18.27
N LEU A 216 7.78 -0.94 19.39
CA LEU A 216 7.51 -1.47 20.73
C LEU A 216 5.98 -1.52 20.96
N LYS A 217 5.48 -2.58 21.62
CA LYS A 217 4.06 -2.64 22.02
C LYS A 217 3.71 -1.40 22.87
N PRO A 218 2.51 -0.80 22.71
CA PRO A 218 2.06 0.19 23.67
C PRO A 218 2.06 -0.45 25.07
N PRO A 219 2.42 0.29 26.13
CA PRO A 219 2.15 -0.19 27.47
C PRO A 219 0.64 -0.48 27.58
N PRO A 220 0.24 -1.53 28.33
CA PRO A 220 -1.17 -1.81 28.57
C PRO A 220 -1.85 -0.55 29.11
N ALA A 221 -3.08 -0.30 28.65
CA ALA A 221 -3.86 0.83 29.15
C ALA A 221 -3.95 0.74 30.67
N PRO A 222 -3.80 1.87 31.41
CA PRO A 222 -3.94 1.86 32.85
C PRO A 222 -5.31 1.30 33.18
N VAL A 223 -5.34 0.18 33.92
CA VAL A 223 -6.59 -0.39 34.41
C VAL A 223 -7.20 0.66 35.31
N SER A 224 -8.35 1.21 34.95
CA SER A 224 -9.06 2.12 35.85
C SER A 224 -9.46 1.32 37.08
N SER A 225 -8.75 1.53 38.19
CA SER A 225 -9.21 1.03 39.47
C SER A 225 -10.53 1.73 39.75
N LYS A 226 -11.64 1.00 39.63
CA LYS A 226 -12.90 1.42 40.24
C LYS A 226 -12.60 1.58 41.73
N LYS A 227 -12.51 2.83 42.19
CA LYS A 227 -12.58 3.12 43.62
C LYS A 227 -13.90 2.50 44.12
N GLN A 228 -13.79 1.51 45.00
CA GLN A 228 -14.90 1.05 45.83
C GLN A 228 -15.27 2.15 46.83
#